data_AF-A0A6B3F8K8-F1
#
_entry.id   AF-A0A6B3F8K8-F1
#
_cell.length_a   1.000
_cell.length_b   1.000
_cell.length_c   1.000
_cell.angle_alpha   90.00
_cell.angle_beta   90.00
_cell.angle_gamma   90.00
#
_symmetry.space_group_name_H-M   'P 1'
#
loop_
_entity.id
_entity.type
_entity.pdbx_description
1 polymer ?
#
loop_
_entity_poly.entity_id
_entity_poly.type
_entity_poly.pdbx_seq_one_letter_code
_entity_poly.pdbx_strand_id
1 'polypeptide(L)' 'ADRFGVSQLHQLRGRVGRGSAPGLCLLVTDMPEASPARARLGAVAATLDGFELSRVDLEQRREGDVLGQAQSGVR' A
#
# COMPACT_ATOMS: atom_id res chain seq x y z
N ALA A 1 9.85 0.83 -1.42
CA ALA A 1 8.60 1.08 -0.66
C ALA A 1 7.92 -0.22 -0.24
N ASP A 2 8.55 -1.35 -0.52
CA ASP A 2 7.94 -2.69 -0.63
C ASP A 2 7.58 -3.30 0.72
N ARG A 3 8.21 -2.80 1.78
CA ARG A 3 8.02 -3.25 3.17
C ARG A 3 6.75 -2.70 3.84
N PHE A 4 6.03 -1.80 3.18
CA PHE A 4 4.84 -1.17 3.77
C PHE A 4 3.56 -1.75 3.19
N GLY A 5 2.56 -1.96 4.06
CA GLY A 5 1.19 -2.27 3.66
C GLY A 5 0.46 -1.05 3.09
N VAL A 6 -0.73 -1.27 2.51
CA VAL A 6 -1.53 -0.20 1.85
C VAL A 6 -1.82 0.95 2.82
N SER A 7 -2.28 0.63 4.02
CA SER A 7 -2.62 1.61 5.06
C SER A 7 -1.43 2.46 5.48
N GLN A 8 -0.25 1.85 5.66
CA GLN A 8 0.98 2.57 6.01
C GLN A 8 1.41 3.53 4.89
N LEU A 9 1.36 3.08 3.63
CA LEU A 9 1.68 3.92 2.48
C LEU A 9 0.70 5.10 2.37
N HIS A 10 -0.59 4.88 2.56
CA HIS A 10 -1.60 5.93 2.55
C HIS A 10 -1.36 6.96 3.66
N GLN A 11 -1.06 6.51 4.88
CA GLN A 11 -0.73 7.39 6.01
C GLN A 11 0.53 8.21 5.77
N LEU A 12 1.57 7.62 5.16
CA LEU A 12 2.80 8.32 4.79
C LEU A 12 2.53 9.38 3.71
N ARG A 13 1.73 9.04 2.68
CA ARG A 13 1.32 9.99 1.63
C ARG A 13 0.58 11.19 2.22
N GLY A 14 -0.32 10.98 3.18
CA GLY A 14 -1.07 12.05 3.85
C GLY A 14 -0.24 13.02 4.72
N ARG A 15 1.06 12.76 4.87
CA ARG A 15 2.02 13.70 5.50
C ARG A 15 2.68 14.65 4.51
N VAL A 16 2.50 14.45 3.20
CA VAL A 16 3.09 15.27 2.12
C VAL A 16 2.10 16.36 1.70
N GLY A 17 2.59 17.54 1.30
CA GLY A 17 1.78 18.57 0.64
C GLY A 17 0.81 19.32 1.55
N ARG A 18 1.17 19.55 2.82
CA ARG A 18 0.34 20.29 3.79
C ARG A 18 0.45 21.82 3.72
N GLY A 19 1.25 22.33 2.79
CA GLY A 19 1.43 23.76 2.54
C GLY A 19 0.58 24.24 1.37
N SER A 20 0.85 25.47 0.90
CA SER A 20 0.18 26.04 -0.29
C SER A 20 0.63 25.41 -1.61
N ALA A 21 1.80 24.76 -1.64
CA ALA A 21 2.32 24.09 -2.82
C ALA A 21 1.80 22.64 -2.92
N PRO A 22 1.50 22.15 -4.13
CA PRO A 22 1.13 20.74 -4.34
C PRO A 22 2.21 19.77 -3.83
N GLY A 23 1.78 18.68 -3.22
CA GLY A 23 2.67 17.59 -2.78
C GLY A 23 2.95 16.57 -3.88
N LEU A 24 4.19 16.06 -3.94
CA LEU A 24 4.58 14.93 -4.78
C LEU A 24 5.03 13.77 -3.90
N CYS A 25 4.42 12.59 -4.08
CA CYS A 25 4.78 11.37 -3.37
C CYS A 25 5.32 10.35 -4.38
N LEU A 26 6.61 10.02 -4.29
CA LEU A 26 7.27 9.04 -5.15
C LEU A 26 7.35 7.68 -4.44
N LEU A 27 6.79 6.65 -5.07
CA LEU A 27 6.84 5.27 -4.58
C LEU A 27 7.89 4.51 -5.39
N VAL A 28 9.08 4.31 -4.80
CA VAL A 28 10.22 3.64 -5.45
C VAL A 28 10.28 2.17 -5.04
N THR A 29 10.54 1.29 -6.01
CA THR A 29 10.67 -0.16 -5.82
C THR A 29 11.57 -0.77 -6.89
N ASP A 30 12.37 -1.75 -6.50
CA ASP A 30 13.14 -2.62 -7.41
C ASP A 30 12.45 -4.00 -7.60
N MET A 31 11.23 -4.16 -7.08
CA MET A 31 10.51 -5.43 -7.18
C MET A 31 10.05 -5.68 -8.62
N PRO A 32 10.04 -6.95 -9.06
CA PRO A 32 9.55 -7.34 -10.38
C PRO A 32 8.13 -6.85 -10.64
N GLU A 33 7.79 -6.62 -11.91
CA GLU A 33 6.51 -6.04 -12.31
C GLU A 33 5.30 -6.86 -11.82
N ALA A 34 5.41 -8.20 -11.88
CA ALA A 34 4.37 -9.12 -11.45
C ALA A 34 4.34 -9.38 -9.92
N SER A 35 5.16 -8.67 -9.13
CA SER A 35 5.21 -8.92 -7.68
C SER A 35 4.00 -8.34 -6.94
N PRO A 36 3.55 -8.96 -5.83
CA PRO A 36 2.51 -8.39 -4.98
C PRO A 36 2.85 -7.00 -4.46
N ALA A 37 4.13 -6.73 -4.19
CA ALA A 37 4.60 -5.40 -3.80
C ALA A 37 4.37 -4.36 -4.90
N ARG A 38 4.67 -4.68 -6.16
CA ARG A 38 4.43 -3.78 -7.28
C ARG A 38 2.94 -3.51 -7.49
N ALA A 39 2.11 -4.55 -7.44
CA ALA A 39 0.65 -4.42 -7.53
C ALA A 39 0.09 -3.50 -6.43
N ARG A 40 0.54 -3.69 -5.18
CA ARG A 40 0.20 -2.83 -4.04
C ARG A 40 0.60 -1.37 -4.26
N LEU A 41 1.83 -1.12 -4.69
CA LEU A 41 2.31 0.25 -4.95
C LEU A 41 1.54 0.90 -6.10
N GLY A 42 1.19 0.14 -7.14
CA GLY A 42 0.33 0.59 -8.23
C GLY A 42 -1.05 1.02 -7.75
N ALA A 43 -1.71 0.22 -6.90
CA ALA A 43 -3.00 0.56 -6.33
C ALA A 43 -2.95 1.87 -5.50
N VAL A 44 -1.90 2.04 -4.68
CA VAL A 44 -1.70 3.28 -3.91
C VAL A 44 -1.46 4.48 -4.84
N ALA A 45 -0.71 4.30 -5.93
CA ALA A 45 -0.46 5.39 -6.87
C ALA A 45 -1.69 5.78 -7.70
N ALA A 46 -2.59 4.83 -7.98
CA ALA A 46 -3.73 5.02 -8.87
C ALA A 46 -4.87 5.87 -8.27
N THR A 47 -4.99 5.92 -6.94
CA THR A 47 -6.10 6.64 -6.29
C THR A 47 -5.69 7.36 -5.01
N LEU A 48 -6.34 8.50 -4.79
CA LEU A 48 -6.26 9.25 -3.53
C LEU A 48 -7.33 8.83 -2.52
N ASP A 49 -8.38 8.13 -2.97
CA ASP A 49 -9.51 7.72 -2.12
C ASP A 49 -9.10 6.62 -1.13
N GLY A 50 -9.18 6.93 0.16
CA GLY A 50 -8.87 5.99 1.23
C GLY A 50 -9.83 4.79 1.30
N PHE A 51 -11.09 4.95 0.88
CA PHE A 51 -12.06 3.86 0.86
C PHE A 51 -11.75 2.83 -0.23
N GLU A 52 -11.40 3.28 -1.44
CA GLU A 52 -10.95 2.38 -2.51
C GLU A 52 -9.69 1.60 -2.09
N LEU A 53 -8.71 2.27 -1.49
CA LEU A 53 -7.52 1.61 -0.97
C LEU A 53 -7.83 0.59 0.13
N SER A 54 -8.84 0.87 0.97
CA SER A 54 -9.27 -0.06 2.01
C SER A 54 -9.92 -1.33 1.43
N ARG A 55 -10.62 -1.22 0.29
CA ARG A 55 -11.16 -2.39 -0.43
C ARG A 55 -10.04 -3.25 -1.02
N VAL A 56 -9.07 -2.61 -1.66
CA VAL A 56 -7.87 -3.30 -2.19
C VAL A 56 -7.10 -4.02 -1.09
N ASP A 57 -6.92 -3.38 0.07
CA ASP A 57 -6.25 -3.99 1.23
C ASP A 57 -7.03 -5.21 1.76
N LEU A 58 -8.37 -5.14 1.80
CA LEU A 58 -9.22 -6.26 2.20
C LEU A 58 -9.12 -7.45 1.24
N GLU A 59 -9.13 -7.19 -0.07
CA GLU A 59 -8.99 -8.22 -1.11
C GLU A 59 -7.64 -8.92 -1.01
N GLN A 60 -6.53 -8.16 -0.91
CA GLN A 60 -5.18 -8.74 -0.78
C GLN A 60 -5.00 -9.57 0.50
N ARG A 61 -5.63 -9.18 1.62
CA ARG A 61 -5.59 -9.97 2.86
C ARG A 61 -6.35 -11.29 2.74
N ARG A 62 -7.47 -11.31 2.01
CA ARG A 62 -8.26 -12.54 1.79
C ARG A 62 -7.48 -13.57 0.98
N GLU A 63 -6.67 -13.13 0.02
CA GLU A 63 -5.79 -14.05 -0.73
C GLU A 63 -4.64 -14.59 0.12
N GLY A 64 -4.18 -13.83 1.12
CA GLY A 64 -3.08 -14.23 2.01
C GLY A 64 -3.45 -15.23 3.11
N ASP A 65 -4.70 -15.24 3.58
CA ASP A 65 -5.13 -16.05 4.75
C ASP A 65 -5.61 -17.47 4.39
N VAL A 66 -5.95 -17.73 3.13
CA VAL A 66 -6.48 -19.03 2.70
C VAL A 66 -5.37 -20.10 2.56
N LEU A 67 -4.09 -19.70 2.47
CA LEU A 67 -2.98 -20.63 2.22
C LEU A 67 -1.77 -20.49 3.18
N GLY A 68 -1.72 -19.50 4.08
CA GLY A 68 -0.49 -19.22 4.82
C GLY A 68 -0.70 -18.63 6.21
N GLN A 69 -0.39 -19.46 7.21
CA GLN A 69 0.10 -19.11 8.55
C GLN A 69 0.85 -17.75 8.59
N ALA A 70 0.12 -16.67 8.89
CA ALA A 70 0.72 -15.39 9.25
C ALA A 70 -0.19 -14.69 10.26
N GLN A 71 -0.30 -15.29 11.45
CA GLN A 71 -0.81 -14.60 12.63
C GLN A 71 0.06 -13.37 12.87
N SER A 72 -0.53 -12.17 12.83
CA SER A 72 0.14 -10.87 13.06
C SER A 72 0.57 -10.66 14.52
N GLY A 73 0.86 -11.74 15.24
CA GLY A 73 1.15 -11.77 16.65
C GLY A 73 1.95 -13.00 17.03
N VAL A 74 3.22 -13.06 16.61
CA VAL A 74 4.27 -13.79 17.34
C VAL A 74 5.55 -12.93 17.31
N ARG A 75 5.72 -12.22 18.44
CA ARG A 75 6.89 -11.46 18.94
C ARG A 75 7.43 -10.30 18.11
#